data_AF-S9ZM84-F1
#
_entry.id   AF-S9ZM84-F1
#
_cell.length_a   1.000
_cell.length_b   1.000
_cell.length_c   1.000
_cell.angle_alpha   90.00
_cell.angle_beta   90.00
_cell.angle_gamma   90.00
#
_symmetry.space_group_name_H-M   'P 1'
#
loop_
_entity.id
_entity.type
_entity.pdbx_description
1 polymer ?
#
loop_
_entity_poly.entity_id
_entity_poly.type
_entity_poly.pdbx_seq_one_letter_code
_entity_poly.pdbx_strand_id
1 'polypeptide(L)' 'RDGWKEDSGYHRRSLAENMMFRLKQLGDRLFSRTFERQVAEAHVPVVILNGFTYLGMPRSVRAGQIAPAA' A
#
# COMPACT_ATOMS: atom_id res chain seq x y z
N ARG A 1 22.52 -15.87 5.35
CA ARG A 1 22.02 -17.08 4.66
C ARG A 1 20.62 -16.70 4.17
N ASP A 2 20.56 -15.85 3.14
CA ASP A 2 19.30 -15.20 2.68
C ASP A 2 19.17 -15.15 1.16
N GLY A 3 20.13 -15.71 0.41
CA GLY A 3 20.16 -15.65 -1.06
C GLY A 3 18.86 -16.10 -1.71
N TRP A 4 18.22 -17.15 -1.17
CA TRP A 4 16.95 -17.63 -1.71
C TRP A 4 15.80 -16.60 -1.62
N LYS A 5 15.79 -15.70 -0.62
CA LYS A 5 14.76 -14.65 -0.49
C LYS A 5 14.95 -13.57 -1.55
N GLU A 6 16.20 -13.29 -1.87
CA GLU A 6 16.57 -12.31 -2.88
C GLU A 6 16.34 -12.87 -4.28
N ASP A 7 16.80 -14.10 -4.54
CA ASP A 7 16.61 -14.84 -5.80
C ASP A 7 15.12 -15.04 -6.15
N SER A 8 14.27 -15.25 -5.14
CA SER A 8 12.82 -15.43 -5.32
C SER A 8 12.04 -14.11 -5.35
N GLY A 9 12.69 -12.96 -5.12
CA GLY A 9 12.04 -11.66 -4.99
C GLY A 9 11.02 -11.60 -3.84
N TYR A 10 11.25 -12.39 -2.78
CA TYR A 10 10.29 -12.61 -1.69
C TYR A 10 9.85 -11.29 -1.04
N HIS A 11 10.79 -10.36 -0.81
CA HIS A 11 10.48 -9.09 -0.17
C HIS A 11 9.46 -8.27 -0.99
N ARG A 12 9.67 -8.15 -2.31
CA ARG A 12 8.73 -7.45 -3.21
C ARG A 12 7.37 -8.13 -3.24
N ARG A 13 7.35 -9.47 -3.26
CA ARG A 13 6.09 -10.24 -3.26
C ARG A 13 5.30 -10.05 -1.97
N SER A 14 5.98 -10.15 -0.82
CA SER A 14 5.37 -9.94 0.49
C SER A 14 4.78 -8.53 0.64
N LEU A 15 5.47 -7.50 0.11
CA LEU A 15 4.93 -6.14 0.08
C LEU A 15 3.66 -6.05 -0.77
N ALA A 16 3.66 -6.64 -1.97
CA ALA A 16 2.48 -6.66 -2.83
C ALA A 16 1.30 -7.42 -2.18
N GLU A 17 1.55 -8.58 -1.59
CA GLU A 17 0.55 -9.38 -0.87
C GLU A 17 -0.07 -8.60 0.30
N ASN A 18 0.75 -7.93 1.10
CA ASN A 18 0.27 -7.11 2.21
C ASN A 18 -0.57 -5.91 1.72
N MET A 19 -0.17 -5.27 0.61
CA MET A 19 -0.96 -4.20 0.01
C MET A 19 -2.31 -4.71 -0.52
N MET A 20 -2.32 -5.89 -1.18
CA MET A 20 -3.57 -6.51 -1.63
C MET A 20 -4.46 -6.94 -0.48
N PHE A 21 -3.89 -7.44 0.63
CA PHE A 21 -4.63 -7.72 1.85
C PHE A 21 -5.33 -6.47 2.39
N ARG A 22 -4.61 -5.35 2.52
CA ARG A 22 -5.17 -4.06 2.97
C ARG A 22 -6.27 -3.54 2.05
N LEU A 23 -6.11 -3.71 0.73
CA LEU A 23 -7.13 -3.33 -0.26
C LEU A 23 -8.43 -4.08 -0.01
N LYS A 24 -8.37 -5.41 0.18
CA LYS A 24 -9.54 -6.25 0.43
C LYS A 24 -10.26 -5.92 1.74
N GLN A 25 -9.55 -5.42 2.74
CA GLN A 25 -10.16 -4.95 3.99
C GLN A 25 -11.11 -3.74 3.79
N LEU A 26 -10.93 -2.98 2.71
CA LEU A 26 -11.81 -1.84 2.35
C LEU A 26 -12.98 -2.27 1.45
N GLY A 27 -12.98 -3.50 0.96
CA GLY A 27 -13.99 -4.06 0.08
C GLY A 27 -13.42 -5.20 -0.75
N ASP A 28 -13.94 -6.42 -0.56
CA ASP A 28 -13.47 -7.62 -1.27
C ASP A 28 -14.28 -7.92 -2.54
N ARG A 29 -15.30 -7.10 -2.87
CA ARG A 29 -16.19 -7.31 -4.02
C ARG A 29 -16.54 -6.00 -4.71
N LEU A 30 -16.74 -6.10 -6.03
CA LEU A 30 -17.30 -5.05 -6.86
C LEU A 30 -18.79 -5.34 -7.07
N PHE A 31 -19.62 -4.32 -6.99
CA PHE A 31 -21.08 -4.44 -7.04
C PHE A 31 -21.65 -3.99 -8.39
N SER A 32 -20.95 -3.10 -9.10
CA SER A 32 -21.47 -2.62 -10.38
C SER A 32 -21.50 -3.72 -11.44
N ARG A 33 -22.49 -3.64 -12.32
CA ARG A 33 -22.66 -4.54 -13.49
C ARG A 33 -21.99 -4.01 -14.75
N THR A 34 -21.51 -2.77 -14.73
CA THR A 34 -20.84 -2.11 -15.86
C THR A 34 -19.37 -1.94 -15.55
N PHE A 35 -18.49 -2.27 -16.50
CA PHE A 35 -17.05 -2.28 -16.32
C PHE A 35 -16.49 -0.91 -15.88
N GLU A 36 -16.97 0.17 -16.48
CA GLU A 36 -16.52 1.54 -16.19
C GLU A 36 -16.74 1.90 -14.72
N ARG A 37 -17.89 1.47 -14.16
CA ARG A 37 -18.20 1.66 -12.75
C ARG A 37 -17.41 0.71 -11.84
N GLN A 38 -17.12 -0.51 -12.28
CA GLN A 38 -16.22 -1.42 -11.55
C GLN A 38 -14.80 -0.84 -11.44
N VAL A 39 -14.30 -0.18 -12.49
CA VAL A 39 -13.01 0.53 -12.45
C VAL A 39 -13.03 1.64 -11.41
N ALA A 40 -14.10 2.45 -11.38
CA ALA A 40 -14.27 3.50 -10.37
C ALA A 40 -14.36 2.91 -8.95
N GLU A 41 -15.15 1.86 -8.75
CA GLU A 41 -15.26 1.13 -7.47
C GLU A 41 -13.90 0.62 -6.99
N ALA A 42 -13.05 0.11 -7.90
CA ALA A 42 -11.70 -0.33 -7.57
C ALA A 42 -10.74 0.83 -7.25
N HIS A 43 -10.94 2.01 -7.85
CA HIS A 43 -10.09 3.18 -7.59
C HIS A 43 -10.33 3.81 -6.22
N VAL A 44 -11.56 3.79 -5.71
CA VAL A 44 -11.91 4.36 -4.40
C VAL A 44 -11.02 3.82 -3.26
N PRO A 45 -10.92 2.50 -3.00
CA PRO A 45 -10.08 1.98 -1.94
C PRO A 45 -8.58 2.21 -2.18
N VAL A 46 -8.13 2.31 -3.44
CA VAL A 46 -6.75 2.69 -3.78
C VAL A 46 -6.44 4.12 -3.32
N VAL A 47 -7.33 5.07 -3.62
CA VAL A 47 -7.17 6.47 -3.17
C VAL A 47 -7.15 6.56 -1.65
N ILE A 48 -8.03 5.82 -0.97
CA ILE A 48 -8.06 5.75 0.50
C ILE A 48 -6.72 5.20 1.04
N LEU A 49 -6.22 4.10 0.50
CA LEU A 49 -4.95 3.51 0.93
C LEU A 49 -3.76 4.44 0.68
N ASN A 50 -3.74 5.15 -0.45
CA ASN A 50 -2.72 6.15 -0.73
C ASN A 50 -2.77 7.28 0.30
N GLY A 51 -3.97 7.72 0.68
CA GLY A 51 -4.17 8.68 1.78
C GLY A 51 -3.62 8.19 3.10
N PHE A 52 -3.95 6.96 3.52
CA PHE A 52 -3.39 6.36 4.74
C PHE A 52 -1.87 6.20 4.67
N THR A 53 -1.32 5.83 3.51
CA THR A 53 0.13 5.70 3.33
C THR A 53 0.83 7.04 3.47
N TYR A 54 0.28 8.10 2.86
CA TYR A 54 0.82 9.45 2.97
C TYR A 54 0.77 9.96 4.43
N LEU A 55 -0.37 9.81 5.09
CA LEU A 55 -0.56 10.28 6.48
C LEU A 55 0.24 9.45 7.50
N GLY A 56 0.41 8.16 7.25
CA GLY A 56 1.11 7.24 8.15
C GLY A 56 2.63 7.17 7.92
N MET A 57 3.17 7.83 6.90
CA MET A 57 4.60 7.80 6.60
C MET A 57 5.37 8.64 7.64
N PRO A 58 6.26 8.03 8.45
CA PRO A 58 7.03 8.79 9.42
C PRO A 58 8.04 9.69 8.73
N ARG A 59 8.23 10.91 9.26
CA ARG A 59 9.37 11.76 8.87
C ARG A 59 10.62 11.26 9.56
N SER A 60 11.36 10.39 8.89
CA SER A 60 12.66 9.91 9.39
C SER A 60 13.71 11.01 9.26
N VAL A 61 14.36 11.36 10.37
CA VAL A 61 15.56 12.20 10.39
C VAL A 61 16.77 11.36 10.77
N ARG A 62 17.95 11.71 10.26
CA ARG A 62 19.19 11.05 10.67
C ARG A 62 19.39 11.30 12.17
N ALA A 63 19.79 10.26 12.90
CA ALA A 63 20.13 10.38 14.32
C ALA A 63 21.17 11.51 14.53
N GLY A 64 20.87 12.44 15.45
CA GLY A 64 21.68 13.62 15.72
C GLY A 64 21.26 14.90 14.98
N GLN A 65 20.25 14.85 14.10
CA GLN A 65 19.65 16.04 13.50
C GLN A 65 18.26 16.32 14.06
N ILE A 66 18.01 17.57 14.48
CA ILE A 66 16.68 18.02 14.90
C ILE A 66 15.83 18.22 13.64
N ALA A 67 14.67 17.57 13.57
CA ALA A 67 13.72 17.79 12.49
C ALA A 67 13.31 19.28 12.46
N PRO A 68 13.30 19.94 11.29
CA PRO A 68 12.82 21.32 11.21
C PRO A 68 11.36 21.38 11.68
N ALA A 69 11.04 22.40 12.48
CA ALA A 69 9.65 22.68 12.87
C ALA A 69 8.83 22.89 11.58
N ALA A 70 7.72 22.17 11.48
CA ALA A 70 6.82 22.20 10.33
C ALA A 70 6.11 23.55 10.22
#